data_AF-A0A8T4UJQ6-F1
#
_entry.id   AF-A0A8T4UJQ6-F1
#
_cell.length_a   1.000
_cell.length_b   1.000
_cell.length_c   1.000
_cell.angle_alpha   90.00
_cell.angle_beta   90.00
_cell.angle_gamma   90.00
#
_symmetry.space_group_name_H-M   'P 1'
#
loop_
_entity.id
_entity.type
_entity.pdbx_description
1 polymer ?
#
loop_
_entity_poly.entity_id
_entity_poly.type
_entity_poly.pdbx_seq_one_letter_code
_entity_poly.pdbx_strand_id
1 'polypeptide(L)'
;MNKKETKLRMRATFIGKRISELYLDPLTAKHLLDCLQEYNRKMNDKEENSSINAPNIFSLLQMITHTLEIRPLLSVKAKEHDTIQEEFNKRYGFLLEREPSPFDLEYGEFMNSIKTALFLQEWCEEKEEDFLLEKYDIRPGEIRVKLETADWLLYAAEELSKIMDNKKAVRELVRLRIRVKNGVKEELLPLLKLKGIGRVRARKMFGHGIKDLGDVKKIDLATLSQILGKAIAEDVKKQVGEEVEEVPAGRRKGQLSMEKY
;
A
#
# COMPACT_ATOMS: atom_id res chain seq x y z
N MET A 1 8.29 -32.73 -55.38
CA MET A 1 8.00 -32.81 -53.93
C MET A 1 8.20 -31.44 -53.31
N ASN A 2 7.11 -30.69 -53.05
CA ASN A 2 7.18 -29.40 -52.37
C ASN A 2 7.25 -29.62 -50.85
N LYS A 3 8.43 -29.46 -50.25
CA LYS A 3 8.56 -29.33 -48.80
C LYS A 3 7.92 -28.00 -48.40
N LYS A 4 6.69 -28.04 -47.87
CA LYS A 4 6.12 -26.89 -47.16
C LYS A 4 7.02 -26.61 -45.95
N GLU A 5 7.78 -25.54 -46.00
CA GLU A 5 8.39 -24.97 -44.80
C GLU A 5 7.27 -24.54 -43.85
N THR A 6 7.10 -25.28 -42.75
CA THR A 6 6.18 -24.91 -41.69
C THR A 6 6.73 -23.67 -41.00
N LYS A 7 6.27 -22.49 -41.44
CA LYS A 7 6.67 -21.19 -40.86
C LYS A 7 6.18 -21.13 -39.41
N LEU A 8 7.07 -21.34 -38.44
CA LEU A 8 6.79 -21.20 -37.01
C LEU A 8 6.23 -19.79 -36.75
N ARG A 9 4.99 -19.72 -36.26
CA ARG A 9 4.35 -18.46 -35.85
C ARG A 9 4.41 -18.36 -34.34
N MET A 10 5.12 -17.35 -33.83
CA MET A 10 5.11 -17.04 -32.41
C MET A 10 3.87 -16.20 -32.08
N ARG A 11 3.18 -16.54 -30.99
CA ARG A 11 2.06 -15.77 -30.46
C ARG A 11 2.29 -15.59 -28.96
N ALA A 12 2.07 -14.38 -28.47
CA ALA A 12 2.13 -14.11 -27.04
C ALA A 12 1.08 -14.93 -26.30
N THR A 13 1.46 -15.49 -25.15
CA THR A 13 0.51 -16.07 -24.20
C THR A 13 -0.35 -14.97 -23.60
N PHE A 14 -1.50 -15.33 -23.01
CA PHE A 14 -2.36 -14.36 -22.32
C PHE A 14 -1.60 -13.59 -21.23
N ILE A 15 -0.80 -14.30 -20.44
CA ILE A 15 0.06 -13.71 -19.41
C ILE A 15 1.15 -12.82 -20.02
N GLY A 16 1.81 -13.26 -21.10
CA GLY A 16 2.83 -12.46 -21.79
C GLY A 16 2.26 -11.16 -22.38
N LYS A 17 1.03 -11.20 -22.92
CA LYS A 17 0.32 -9.99 -23.36
C LYS A 17 0.07 -9.05 -22.20
N ARG A 18 -0.40 -9.56 -21.04
CA ARG A 18 -0.66 -8.71 -19.86
C ARG A 18 0.62 -8.09 -19.31
N ILE A 19 1.71 -8.85 -19.23
CA ILE A 19 3.03 -8.35 -18.81
C ILE A 19 3.46 -7.16 -19.69
N SER A 20 3.29 -7.30 -21.00
CA SER A 20 3.58 -6.21 -21.95
C SER A 20 2.67 -5.00 -21.77
N GLU A 21 1.37 -5.18 -21.50
CA GLU A 21 0.44 -4.08 -21.21
C GLU A 21 0.76 -3.35 -19.91
N LEU A 22 1.32 -4.06 -18.93
CA LEU A 22 1.74 -3.53 -17.64
C LEU A 22 3.09 -2.80 -17.72
N TYR A 23 3.80 -2.85 -18.86
CA TYR A 23 5.15 -2.31 -19.04
C TYR A 23 6.20 -2.90 -18.06
N LEU A 24 6.01 -4.17 -17.66
CA LEU A 24 6.96 -4.86 -16.79
C LEU A 24 8.10 -5.49 -17.59
N ASP A 25 9.30 -5.46 -17.02
CA ASP A 25 10.39 -6.30 -17.51
C ASP A 25 10.03 -7.81 -17.33
N PRO A 26 10.35 -8.69 -18.30
CA PRO A 26 10.06 -10.12 -18.17
C PRO A 26 10.67 -10.80 -16.94
N LEU A 27 11.85 -10.36 -16.47
CA LEU A 27 12.47 -10.89 -15.25
C LEU A 27 11.70 -10.45 -14.01
N THR A 28 11.29 -9.18 -13.94
CA THR A 28 10.41 -8.70 -12.88
C THR A 28 9.09 -9.46 -12.88
N ALA A 29 8.47 -9.64 -14.05
CA ALA A 29 7.22 -10.39 -14.15
C ALA A 29 7.38 -11.84 -13.67
N LYS A 30 8.48 -12.50 -14.03
CA LYS A 30 8.80 -13.85 -13.54
C LYS A 30 8.93 -13.87 -12.01
N HIS A 31 9.69 -12.94 -11.44
CA HIS A 31 9.88 -12.81 -10.00
C HIS A 31 8.54 -12.62 -9.27
N LEU A 32 7.72 -11.68 -9.72
CA LEU A 32 6.40 -11.43 -9.14
C LEU A 32 5.51 -12.68 -9.21
N LEU A 33 5.51 -13.41 -10.32
CA LEU A 33 4.72 -14.64 -10.46
C LEU A 33 5.20 -15.73 -9.52
N ASP A 34 6.50 -15.96 -9.44
CA ASP A 34 7.10 -16.98 -8.56
C ASP A 34 6.79 -16.64 -7.08
N CYS A 35 6.90 -15.38 -6.66
CA CYS A 35 6.52 -14.93 -5.33
C CYS A 35 5.01 -15.03 -5.05
N LEU A 36 4.15 -14.74 -6.02
CA LEU A 36 2.69 -14.85 -5.88
C LEU A 36 2.23 -16.32 -5.79
N GLN A 37 2.94 -17.24 -6.43
CA GLN A 37 2.72 -18.68 -6.25
C GLN A 37 3.08 -19.12 -4.84
N GLU A 38 4.24 -18.69 -4.34
CA GLU A 38 4.69 -18.97 -2.98
C GLU A 38 3.75 -18.36 -1.93
N TYR A 39 3.25 -17.15 -2.18
CA TYR A 39 2.23 -16.51 -1.35
C TYR A 39 0.99 -17.39 -1.23
N ASN A 40 0.47 -17.90 -2.36
CA ASN A 40 -0.71 -18.77 -2.36
C ASN A 40 -0.45 -20.07 -1.58
N ARG A 41 0.72 -20.68 -1.78
CA ARG A 41 1.15 -21.89 -1.06
C ARG A 41 1.15 -21.65 0.45
N LYS A 42 1.88 -20.65 0.94
CA LYS A 42 1.96 -20.34 2.38
C LYS A 42 0.59 -19.97 3.00
N MET A 43 -0.29 -19.32 2.22
CA MET A 43 -1.64 -18.97 2.68
C MET A 43 -2.59 -20.16 2.80
N ASN A 44 -2.32 -21.26 2.09
CA ASN A 44 -3.11 -22.50 2.19
C ASN A 44 -2.49 -23.45 3.22
N ASP A 45 -1.16 -23.53 3.31
CA ASP A 45 -0.45 -24.39 4.26
C ASP A 45 -0.74 -24.03 5.73
N LYS A 46 -1.05 -22.77 6.05
CA LYS A 46 -1.48 -22.36 7.40
C LYS A 46 -2.80 -23.00 7.84
N GLU A 47 -3.66 -23.36 6.90
CA GLU A 47 -4.90 -24.09 7.23
C GLU A 47 -4.59 -25.54 7.65
N GLU A 48 -3.41 -26.07 7.32
CA GLU A 48 -3.04 -27.47 7.54
C GLU A 48 -1.86 -27.69 8.53
N ASN A 49 -0.92 -26.75 8.72
CA ASN A 49 0.23 -26.89 9.65
C ASN A 49 0.80 -25.55 10.19
N SER A 50 1.06 -25.46 11.51
CA SER A 50 1.34 -24.22 12.27
C SER A 50 2.77 -23.65 12.19
N SER A 51 3.70 -24.22 11.42
CA SER A 51 5.11 -23.81 11.44
C SER A 51 5.50 -22.78 10.37
N ILE A 52 4.61 -22.49 9.41
CA ILE A 52 4.87 -21.53 8.34
C ILE A 52 4.19 -20.20 8.67
N ASN A 53 4.98 -19.13 8.72
CA ASN A 53 4.48 -17.79 8.91
C ASN A 53 3.67 -17.35 7.67
N ALA A 54 2.40 -16.99 7.88
CA ALA A 54 1.57 -16.45 6.81
C ALA A 54 2.18 -15.16 6.25
N PRO A 55 2.20 -14.98 4.92
CA PRO A 55 2.66 -13.74 4.31
C PRO A 55 1.93 -12.54 4.90
N ASN A 56 2.66 -11.44 5.05
CA ASN A 56 2.15 -10.18 5.60
C ASN A 56 2.51 -9.02 4.67
N ILE A 57 2.28 -7.78 5.15
CA ILE A 57 2.63 -6.58 4.40
C ILE A 57 4.11 -6.55 3.97
N PHE A 58 5.02 -6.98 4.84
CA PHE A 58 6.45 -7.00 4.53
C PHE A 58 6.76 -7.98 3.39
N SER A 59 6.11 -9.14 3.35
CA SER A 59 6.25 -10.12 2.25
C SER A 59 6.03 -9.48 0.88
N LEU A 60 4.94 -8.73 0.74
CA LEU A 60 4.55 -8.10 -0.52
C LEU A 60 5.42 -6.88 -0.85
N LEU A 61 5.83 -6.12 0.16
CA LEU A 61 6.77 -5.00 -0.02
C LEU A 61 8.15 -5.49 -0.44
N GLN A 62 8.67 -6.53 0.22
CA GLN A 62 9.98 -7.09 -0.12
C GLN A 62 9.98 -7.64 -1.56
N MET A 63 8.93 -8.38 -1.94
CA MET A 63 8.70 -8.85 -3.30
C MET A 63 8.83 -7.74 -4.36
N ILE A 64 8.12 -6.61 -4.21
CA ILE A 64 8.21 -5.52 -5.18
C ILE A 64 9.54 -4.76 -5.10
N THR A 65 10.18 -4.70 -3.93
CA THR A 65 11.46 -4.00 -3.77
C THR A 65 12.64 -4.78 -4.34
N HIS A 66 12.49 -6.09 -4.55
CA HIS A 66 13.50 -6.91 -5.22
C HIS A 66 13.26 -7.03 -6.73
N THR A 67 12.76 -5.95 -7.36
CA THR A 67 12.53 -5.84 -8.81
C THR A 67 13.49 -4.84 -9.46
N LEU A 68 13.59 -4.88 -10.78
CA LEU A 68 14.50 -4.00 -11.52
C LEU A 68 14.02 -2.54 -11.53
N GLU A 69 12.71 -2.32 -11.56
CA GLU A 69 12.12 -1.01 -11.85
C GLU A 69 12.16 -0.04 -10.68
N ILE A 70 12.23 -0.54 -9.45
CA ILE A 70 12.33 0.30 -8.25
C ILE A 70 13.77 0.74 -7.93
N ARG A 71 14.76 0.30 -8.72
CA ARG A 71 16.16 0.68 -8.55
C ARG A 71 16.37 2.18 -8.82
N PRO A 72 17.36 2.84 -8.19
CA PRO A 72 18.32 2.28 -7.22
C PRO A 72 17.67 2.01 -5.85
N LEU A 73 18.05 0.90 -5.21
CA LEU A 73 17.58 0.55 -3.86
C LEU A 73 18.29 1.38 -2.78
N LEU A 74 17.71 1.44 -1.59
CA LEU A 74 18.38 2.05 -0.44
C LEU A 74 19.54 1.17 -0.01
N SER A 75 20.76 1.69 -0.16
CA SER A 75 21.97 0.97 0.19
C SER A 75 22.07 0.77 1.70
N VAL A 76 22.34 -0.46 2.15
CA VAL A 76 22.70 -0.79 3.54
C VAL A 76 24.12 -0.31 3.78
N LYS A 77 24.28 0.70 4.65
CA LYS A 77 25.61 1.21 5.01
C LYS A 77 26.27 0.28 6.02
N ALA A 78 27.60 0.30 6.09
CA ALA A 78 28.35 -0.52 7.05
C ALA A 78 27.86 -0.37 8.50
N LYS A 79 27.54 0.86 8.93
CA LYS A 79 27.02 1.15 10.28
C LYS A 79 25.60 0.63 10.54
N GLU A 80 24.86 0.26 9.50
CA GLU A 80 23.46 -0.19 9.55
C GLU A 80 23.34 -1.71 9.41
N HIS A 81 24.44 -2.40 9.07
CA HIS A 81 24.43 -3.80 8.67
C HIS A 81 23.82 -4.70 9.76
N ASP A 82 24.28 -4.58 11.00
CA ASP A 82 23.78 -5.39 12.11
C ASP A 82 22.29 -5.14 12.39
N THR A 83 21.85 -3.88 12.34
CA THR A 83 20.45 -3.51 12.56
C THR A 83 19.55 -4.05 11.46
N ILE A 84 19.95 -3.92 10.19
CA ILE A 84 19.17 -4.44 9.06
C ILE A 84 19.15 -5.98 9.08
N GLN A 85 20.26 -6.63 9.43
CA GLN A 85 20.32 -8.08 9.59
C GLN A 85 19.38 -8.57 10.71
N GLU A 86 19.33 -7.87 11.83
CA GLU A 86 18.41 -8.21 12.92
C GLU A 86 16.94 -8.07 12.49
N GLU A 87 16.60 -6.98 11.81
CA GLU A 87 15.24 -6.76 11.28
C GLU A 87 14.87 -7.77 10.20
N PHE A 88 15.84 -8.20 9.40
CA PHE A 88 15.69 -9.28 8.44
C PHE A 88 15.40 -10.62 9.13
N ASN A 89 16.19 -10.99 10.13
CA ASN A 89 16.03 -12.25 10.87
C ASN A 89 14.64 -12.35 11.51
N LYS A 90 14.12 -11.26 12.08
CA LYS A 90 12.75 -11.18 12.64
C LYS A 90 11.67 -11.46 11.59
N ARG A 91 11.96 -11.23 10.31
CA ARG A 91 11.02 -11.32 9.20
C ARG A 91 11.29 -12.44 8.23
N TYR A 92 12.35 -13.22 8.43
CA TYR A 92 12.82 -14.26 7.52
C TYR A 92 11.70 -15.22 7.09
N GLY A 93 10.87 -15.67 8.04
CA GLY A 93 9.76 -16.60 7.74
C GLY A 93 8.68 -16.04 6.80
N PHE A 94 8.60 -14.72 6.62
CA PHE A 94 7.61 -14.04 5.78
C PHE A 94 8.05 -13.87 4.32
N LEU A 95 9.31 -14.17 3.96
CA LEU A 95 9.79 -13.97 2.58
C LEU A 95 9.01 -14.82 1.56
N LEU A 96 8.87 -14.31 0.34
CA LEU A 96 8.23 -15.02 -0.79
C LEU A 96 9.23 -15.54 -1.80
N GLU A 97 10.52 -15.35 -1.51
CA GLU A 97 11.65 -15.81 -2.28
C GLU A 97 12.68 -16.45 -1.35
N ARG A 98 13.70 -17.08 -1.94
CA ARG A 98 14.80 -17.66 -1.17
C ARG A 98 15.85 -16.59 -0.92
N GLU A 99 16.41 -16.59 0.30
CA GLU A 99 17.62 -15.81 0.57
C GLU A 99 18.76 -16.33 -0.33
N PRO A 100 19.43 -15.45 -1.10
CA PRO A 100 20.62 -15.83 -1.86
C PRO A 100 21.79 -16.16 -0.92
N SER A 101 22.80 -16.89 -1.40
CA SER A 101 23.98 -17.17 -0.59
C SER A 101 24.70 -15.86 -0.24
N PRO A 102 25.26 -15.69 0.96
CA PRO A 102 26.13 -14.56 1.29
C PRO A 102 27.35 -14.41 0.37
N PHE A 103 27.70 -15.46 -0.36
CA PHE A 103 28.78 -15.47 -1.34
C PHE A 103 28.33 -15.09 -2.76
N ASP A 104 27.02 -14.97 -2.99
CA ASP A 104 26.47 -14.58 -4.29
C ASP A 104 26.56 -13.06 -4.49
N LEU A 105 26.80 -12.63 -5.73
CA LEU A 105 26.91 -11.21 -6.08
C LEU A 105 25.62 -10.42 -5.81
N GLU A 106 24.48 -11.10 -5.83
CA GLU A 106 23.16 -10.53 -5.62
C GLU A 106 22.80 -10.32 -4.14
N TYR A 107 23.58 -10.87 -3.19
CA TYR A 107 23.29 -10.75 -1.75
C TYR A 107 23.19 -9.30 -1.28
N GLY A 108 24.09 -8.44 -1.77
CA GLY A 108 24.07 -7.01 -1.46
C GLY A 108 22.80 -6.32 -1.98
N GLU A 109 22.34 -6.66 -3.18
CA GLU A 109 21.10 -6.13 -3.74
C GLU A 109 19.88 -6.65 -2.96
N PHE A 110 19.89 -7.92 -2.59
CA PHE A 110 18.87 -8.52 -1.73
C PHE A 110 18.75 -7.78 -0.40
N MET A 111 19.85 -7.52 0.30
CA MET A 111 19.84 -6.78 1.57
C MET A 111 19.37 -5.32 1.40
N ASN A 112 19.71 -4.67 0.28
CA ASN A 112 19.17 -3.36 -0.06
C ASN A 112 17.65 -3.40 -0.32
N SER A 113 17.13 -4.51 -0.87
CA SER A 113 15.69 -4.73 -1.02
C SER A 113 15.01 -4.80 0.35
N ILE A 114 15.61 -5.49 1.33
CA ILE A 114 15.10 -5.56 2.71
C ILE A 114 15.02 -4.16 3.32
N LYS A 115 16.09 -3.37 3.25
CA LYS A 115 16.10 -1.99 3.76
C LYS A 115 15.02 -1.13 3.10
N THR A 116 14.85 -1.26 1.79
CA THR A 116 13.83 -0.52 1.02
C THR A 116 12.42 -0.94 1.42
N ALA A 117 12.18 -2.23 1.65
CA ALA A 117 10.89 -2.75 2.12
C ALA A 117 10.55 -2.27 3.53
N LEU A 118 11.53 -2.22 4.44
CA LEU A 118 11.37 -1.66 5.79
C LEU A 118 10.99 -0.17 5.73
N PHE A 119 11.62 0.59 4.85
CA PHE A 119 11.25 1.99 4.61
C PHE A 119 9.78 2.13 4.17
N LEU A 120 9.34 1.36 3.16
CA LEU A 120 7.96 1.40 2.67
C LEU A 120 6.97 0.95 3.76
N GLN A 121 7.38 0.00 4.60
CA GLN A 121 6.58 -0.46 5.73
C GLN A 121 6.39 0.66 6.76
N GLU A 122 7.45 1.37 7.15
CA GLU A 122 7.39 2.50 8.09
C GLU A 122 6.55 3.67 7.54
N TRP A 123 6.62 3.92 6.23
CA TRP A 123 5.72 4.85 5.56
C TRP A 123 4.25 4.45 5.72
N CYS A 124 3.93 3.15 5.55
CA CYS A 124 2.60 2.60 5.78
C CYS A 124 2.20 2.56 7.28
N GLU A 125 3.14 2.77 8.19
CA GLU A 125 2.90 2.91 9.63
C GLU A 125 2.82 4.38 10.08
N GLU A 126 2.66 5.30 9.13
CA GLU A 126 2.52 6.74 9.34
C GLU A 126 3.73 7.38 10.02
N LYS A 127 4.95 6.91 9.72
CA LYS A 127 6.15 7.67 10.05
C LYS A 127 6.27 8.91 9.19
N GLU A 128 6.77 9.99 9.78
CA GLU A 128 6.96 11.28 9.11
C GLU A 128 8.19 11.25 8.20
N GLU A 129 8.23 12.13 7.19
CA GLU A 129 9.34 12.18 6.23
C GLU A 129 10.68 12.44 6.92
N ASP A 130 10.72 13.26 7.97
CA ASP A 130 11.94 13.54 8.75
C ASP A 130 12.50 12.28 9.42
N PHE A 131 11.64 11.47 10.04
CA PHE A 131 12.04 10.18 10.60
C PHE A 131 12.60 9.25 9.52
N LEU A 132 11.96 9.22 8.34
CA LEU A 132 12.40 8.36 7.24
C LEU A 132 13.76 8.83 6.68
N LEU A 133 13.96 10.14 6.57
CA LEU A 133 15.23 10.74 6.20
C LEU A 133 16.34 10.36 7.18
N GLU A 134 16.11 10.52 8.49
CA GLU A 134 17.10 10.22 9.51
C GLU A 134 17.43 8.71 9.60
N LYS A 135 16.41 7.85 9.56
CA LYS A 135 16.58 6.40 9.77
C LYS A 135 17.08 5.68 8.51
N TYR A 136 16.63 6.08 7.32
CA TYR A 136 16.91 5.37 6.07
C TYR A 136 17.84 6.13 5.11
N ASP A 137 18.19 7.39 5.42
CA ASP A 137 18.95 8.30 4.56
C ASP A 137 18.28 8.54 3.20
N ILE A 138 16.94 8.61 3.18
CA ILE A 138 16.16 8.83 1.96
C ILE A 138 15.61 10.26 1.91
N ARG A 139 15.84 10.97 0.79
CA ARG A 139 15.40 12.35 0.63
C ARG A 139 13.92 12.45 0.21
N PRO A 140 13.22 13.56 0.50
CA PRO A 140 11.81 13.74 0.12
C PRO A 140 11.50 13.51 -1.38
N GLY A 141 12.42 13.88 -2.27
CA GLY A 141 12.27 13.62 -3.71
C GLY A 141 12.32 12.12 -4.05
N GLU A 142 13.24 11.39 -3.42
CA GLU A 142 13.39 9.94 -3.61
C GLU A 142 12.20 9.17 -3.03
N ILE A 143 11.65 9.63 -1.89
CA ILE A 143 10.42 9.07 -1.30
C ILE A 143 9.31 9.07 -2.35
N ARG A 144 9.04 10.21 -3.00
CA ARG A 144 7.94 10.31 -3.99
C ARG A 144 8.12 9.34 -5.14
N VAL A 145 9.32 9.26 -5.71
CA VAL A 145 9.63 8.35 -6.82
C VAL A 145 9.43 6.89 -6.37
N LYS A 146 9.96 6.51 -5.20
CA LYS A 146 9.82 5.15 -4.67
C LYS A 146 8.37 4.78 -4.42
N LEU A 147 7.55 5.70 -3.90
CA LEU A 147 6.13 5.47 -3.66
C LEU A 147 5.33 5.33 -4.95
N GLU A 148 5.62 6.14 -5.97
CA GLU A 148 4.99 6.04 -7.29
C GLU A 148 5.32 4.72 -7.97
N THR A 149 6.60 4.32 -7.98
CA THR A 149 7.01 3.03 -8.53
C THR A 149 6.42 1.86 -7.74
N ALA A 150 6.38 1.95 -6.41
CA ALA A 150 5.76 0.92 -5.57
C ALA A 150 4.24 0.80 -5.82
N ASP A 151 3.51 1.92 -6.00
CA ASP A 151 2.08 1.89 -6.36
C ASP A 151 1.86 1.15 -7.69
N TRP A 152 2.68 1.44 -8.70
CA TRP A 152 2.60 0.78 -10.00
C TRP A 152 2.97 -0.71 -9.93
N LEU A 153 4.04 -1.08 -9.23
CA LEU A 153 4.43 -2.49 -9.06
C LEU A 153 3.38 -3.29 -8.27
N LEU A 154 2.77 -2.70 -7.24
CA LEU A 154 1.68 -3.32 -6.51
C LEU A 154 0.44 -3.50 -7.38
N TYR A 155 0.12 -2.51 -8.22
CA TYR A 155 -0.94 -2.64 -9.22
C TYR A 155 -0.63 -3.77 -10.23
N ALA A 156 0.61 -3.86 -10.70
CA ALA A 156 1.01 -4.92 -11.61
C ALA A 156 0.91 -6.31 -10.96
N ALA A 157 1.36 -6.45 -9.71
CA ALA A 157 1.20 -7.67 -8.92
C ALA A 157 -0.28 -8.02 -8.68
N GLU A 158 -1.15 -7.02 -8.47
CA GLU A 158 -2.60 -7.20 -8.34
C GLU A 158 -3.19 -7.81 -9.62
N GLU A 159 -2.81 -7.27 -10.79
CA GLU A 159 -3.27 -7.74 -12.09
C GLU A 159 -2.76 -9.16 -12.41
N LEU A 160 -1.50 -9.46 -12.09
CA LEU A 160 -0.95 -10.81 -12.23
C LEU A 160 -1.66 -11.80 -11.28
N SER A 161 -1.95 -11.39 -10.06
CA SER A 161 -2.70 -12.19 -9.09
C SER A 161 -4.11 -12.55 -9.57
N LYS A 162 -4.78 -11.63 -10.28
CA LYS A 162 -6.09 -11.89 -10.90
C LYS A 162 -6.00 -12.99 -11.97
N ILE A 163 -4.95 -12.97 -12.79
CA ILE A 163 -4.71 -14.00 -13.83
C ILE A 163 -4.47 -15.37 -13.19
N MET A 164 -3.81 -15.40 -12.02
CA MET A 164 -3.55 -16.61 -11.26
C MET A 164 -4.72 -17.09 -10.38
N ASP A 165 -5.86 -16.40 -10.41
CA ASP A 165 -7.02 -16.61 -9.52
C ASP A 165 -6.68 -16.57 -8.01
N ASN A 166 -5.64 -15.83 -7.62
CA ASN A 166 -5.22 -15.69 -6.22
C ASN A 166 -6.02 -14.58 -5.51
N LYS A 167 -7.26 -14.88 -5.15
CA LYS A 167 -8.20 -13.93 -4.52
C LYS A 167 -7.71 -13.37 -3.18
N LYS A 168 -6.97 -14.17 -2.40
CA LYS A 168 -6.37 -13.73 -1.13
C LYS A 168 -5.31 -12.66 -1.40
N ALA A 169 -4.40 -12.88 -2.34
CA ALA A 169 -3.37 -11.90 -2.72
C ALA A 169 -3.97 -10.62 -3.29
N VAL A 170 -4.96 -10.71 -4.20
CA VAL A 170 -5.63 -9.52 -4.77
C VAL A 170 -6.16 -8.61 -3.66
N ARG A 171 -6.80 -9.17 -2.62
CA ARG A 171 -7.36 -8.40 -1.51
C ARG A 171 -6.28 -7.68 -0.68
N GLU A 172 -5.17 -8.36 -0.40
CA GLU A 172 -4.05 -7.72 0.32
C GLU A 172 -3.35 -6.66 -0.52
N LEU A 173 -3.13 -6.92 -1.81
CA LEU A 173 -2.48 -5.99 -2.72
C LEU A 173 -3.29 -4.70 -2.89
N VAL A 174 -4.62 -4.80 -3.03
CA VAL A 174 -5.50 -3.63 -3.09
C VAL A 174 -5.40 -2.79 -1.81
N ARG A 175 -5.42 -3.42 -0.63
CA ARG A 175 -5.28 -2.72 0.66
C ARG A 175 -3.90 -2.07 0.78
N LEU A 176 -2.85 -2.83 0.50
CA LEU A 176 -1.47 -2.37 0.56
C LEU A 176 -1.22 -1.20 -0.38
N ARG A 177 -1.75 -1.25 -1.60
CA ARG A 177 -1.63 -0.17 -2.57
C ARG A 177 -2.22 1.14 -2.04
N ILE A 178 -3.40 1.10 -1.41
CA ILE A 178 -4.00 2.29 -0.80
C ILE A 178 -3.13 2.80 0.35
N ARG A 179 -2.56 1.91 1.17
CA ARG A 179 -1.66 2.26 2.27
C ARG A 179 -0.37 2.90 1.78
N VAL A 180 0.28 2.35 0.74
CA VAL A 180 1.49 2.91 0.13
C VAL A 180 1.20 4.27 -0.50
N LYS A 181 0.11 4.39 -1.25
CA LYS A 181 -0.26 5.65 -1.91
C LYS A 181 -0.50 6.79 -0.93
N ASN A 182 -1.09 6.51 0.23
CA ASN A 182 -1.49 7.53 1.20
C ASN A 182 -0.59 7.61 2.43
N GLY A 183 0.30 6.64 2.65
CA GLY A 183 1.14 6.52 3.85
C GLY A 183 0.32 6.34 5.12
N VAL A 184 -0.65 5.42 5.10
CA VAL A 184 -1.58 5.21 6.22
C VAL A 184 -1.56 3.80 6.78
N LYS A 185 -1.90 3.68 8.06
CA LYS A 185 -2.25 2.41 8.68
C LYS A 185 -3.57 1.88 8.13
N GLU A 186 -3.73 0.57 8.25
CA GLU A 186 -4.89 -0.13 7.71
C GLU A 186 -6.23 0.34 8.32
N GLU A 187 -6.23 0.72 9.58
CA GLU A 187 -7.39 1.24 10.30
C GLU A 187 -7.99 2.53 9.70
N LEU A 188 -7.23 3.26 8.89
CA LEU A 188 -7.69 4.48 8.22
C LEU A 188 -8.32 4.22 6.84
N LEU A 189 -8.20 3.02 6.29
CA LEU A 189 -8.73 2.68 4.96
C LEU A 189 -10.23 2.98 4.79
N PRO A 190 -11.12 2.78 5.79
CA PRO A 190 -12.52 3.17 5.64
C PRO A 190 -12.70 4.67 5.39
N LEU A 191 -11.92 5.51 6.07
CA LEU A 191 -12.03 6.98 5.97
C LEU A 191 -11.48 7.52 4.66
N LEU A 192 -10.47 6.86 4.06
CA LEU A 192 -9.89 7.28 2.78
C LEU A 192 -10.83 7.14 1.57
N LYS A 193 -12.01 6.53 1.75
CA LYS A 193 -13.07 6.54 0.73
C LYS A 193 -13.68 7.92 0.53
N LEU A 194 -13.52 8.82 1.51
CA LEU A 194 -14.03 10.18 1.48
C LEU A 194 -13.07 11.07 0.68
N LYS A 195 -13.59 11.76 -0.33
CA LYS A 195 -12.82 12.76 -1.08
C LYS A 195 -12.40 13.88 -0.14
N GLY A 196 -11.17 14.37 -0.31
CA GLY A 196 -10.59 15.41 0.54
C GLY A 196 -10.04 14.91 1.88
N ILE A 197 -10.16 13.61 2.20
CA ILE A 197 -9.58 13.01 3.40
C ILE A 197 -8.30 12.27 3.03
N GLY A 198 -7.15 12.91 3.31
CA GLY A 198 -5.83 12.27 3.25
C GLY A 198 -5.34 11.81 4.63
N ARG A 199 -4.09 11.34 4.72
CA ARG A 199 -3.44 10.82 5.93
C ARG A 199 -3.68 11.66 7.19
N VAL A 200 -3.37 12.96 7.15
CA VAL A 200 -3.45 13.85 8.32
C VAL A 200 -4.89 13.96 8.84
N ARG A 201 -5.86 14.16 7.93
CA ARG A 201 -7.27 14.30 8.31
C ARG A 201 -7.87 12.98 8.79
N ALA A 202 -7.55 11.87 8.11
CA ALA A 202 -7.98 10.53 8.52
C ALA A 202 -7.46 10.20 9.92
N ARG A 203 -6.18 10.47 10.20
CA ARG A 203 -5.59 10.28 11.53
C ARG A 203 -6.24 11.16 12.59
N LYS A 204 -6.53 12.43 12.27
CA LYS A 204 -7.23 13.34 13.18
C LYS A 204 -8.64 12.84 13.49
N MET A 205 -9.40 12.40 12.50
CA MET A 205 -10.73 11.81 12.67
C MET A 205 -10.69 10.56 13.56
N PHE A 206 -9.77 9.65 13.27
CA PHE A 206 -9.61 8.41 14.04
C PHE A 206 -9.25 8.68 15.50
N GLY A 207 -8.39 9.67 15.76
CA GLY A 207 -8.03 10.12 17.12
C GLY A 207 -9.22 10.69 17.91
N HIS A 208 -10.28 11.13 17.24
CA HIS A 208 -11.54 11.58 17.85
C HIS A 208 -12.63 10.51 17.83
N GLY A 209 -12.27 9.24 17.59
CA GLY A 209 -13.20 8.12 17.61
C GLY A 209 -14.04 7.95 16.34
N ILE A 210 -13.78 8.72 15.28
CA ILE A 210 -14.46 8.59 13.99
C ILE A 210 -13.67 7.61 13.13
N LYS A 211 -14.12 6.35 13.03
CA LYS A 211 -13.32 5.27 12.41
C LYS A 211 -13.81 4.86 11.04
N ASP A 212 -15.09 5.10 10.73
CA ASP A 212 -15.69 4.74 9.45
C ASP A 212 -16.75 5.74 8.98
N LEU A 213 -17.35 5.46 7.81
CA LEU A 213 -18.39 6.30 7.22
C LEU A 213 -19.67 6.33 8.08
N GLY A 214 -19.93 5.28 8.87
CA GLY A 214 -21.05 5.21 9.79
C GLY A 214 -20.87 6.19 10.94
N ASP A 215 -19.66 6.32 11.48
CA ASP A 215 -19.34 7.31 12.51
C ASP A 215 -19.45 8.74 11.97
N VAL A 216 -19.00 8.96 10.73
CA VAL A 216 -19.17 10.26 10.03
C VAL A 216 -20.64 10.63 9.89
N LYS A 217 -21.52 9.65 9.66
CA LYS A 217 -22.97 9.88 9.63
C LYS A 217 -23.53 10.19 11.03
N LYS A 218 -23.05 9.54 12.09
CA LYS A 218 -23.58 9.77 13.45
C LYS A 218 -23.15 11.10 14.08
N ILE A 219 -21.93 11.54 13.82
CA ILE A 219 -21.37 12.74 14.47
C ILE A 219 -22.09 14.01 13.99
N ASP A 220 -22.27 15.00 14.86
CA ASP A 220 -22.87 16.27 14.47
C ASP A 220 -21.91 17.11 13.61
N LEU A 221 -22.47 17.94 12.72
CA LEU A 221 -21.71 18.76 11.80
C LEU A 221 -20.83 19.79 12.53
N ALA A 222 -21.24 20.29 13.70
CA ALA A 222 -20.48 21.30 14.43
C ALA A 222 -19.18 20.70 14.98
N THR A 223 -19.25 19.52 15.62
CA THR A 223 -18.09 18.77 16.10
C THR A 223 -17.20 18.34 14.94
N LEU A 224 -17.77 17.83 13.85
CA LEU A 224 -16.97 17.48 12.67
C LEU A 224 -16.26 18.69 12.05
N SER A 225 -16.90 19.86 12.06
CA SER A 225 -16.32 21.13 11.58
C SER A 225 -15.16 21.60 12.45
N GLN A 226 -15.18 21.35 13.76
CA GLN A 226 -14.04 21.64 14.65
C GLN A 226 -12.83 20.75 14.32
N ILE A 227 -13.08 19.51 13.88
CA ILE A 227 -12.02 18.56 13.54
C ILE A 227 -11.44 18.86 12.16
N LEU A 228 -12.28 19.01 11.13
CA LEU A 228 -11.85 19.07 9.72
C LEU A 228 -11.83 20.48 9.11
N GLY A 229 -12.47 21.45 9.77
CA GLY A 229 -12.82 22.73 9.17
C GLY A 229 -14.18 22.66 8.46
N LYS A 230 -14.91 23.77 8.48
CA LYS A 230 -16.32 23.86 8.02
C LYS A 230 -16.54 23.29 6.62
N ALA A 231 -15.82 23.79 5.62
CA ALA A 231 -16.02 23.39 4.22
C ALA A 231 -15.81 21.88 3.99
N ILE A 232 -14.79 21.29 4.64
CA ILE A 232 -14.48 19.86 4.47
C ILE A 232 -15.49 19.01 5.24
N ALA A 233 -15.91 19.44 6.43
CA ALA A 233 -16.93 18.73 7.20
C ALA A 233 -18.27 18.69 6.46
N GLU A 234 -18.67 19.80 5.85
CA GLU A 234 -19.89 19.87 5.02
C GLU A 234 -19.79 18.96 3.79
N ASP A 235 -18.67 18.98 3.08
CA ASP A 235 -18.45 18.10 1.92
C ASP A 235 -18.47 16.62 2.31
N VAL A 236 -17.79 16.26 3.40
CA VAL A 236 -17.76 14.88 3.92
C VAL A 236 -19.15 14.41 4.37
N LYS A 237 -19.96 15.28 5.01
CA LYS A 237 -21.35 14.97 5.37
C LYS A 237 -22.23 14.75 4.14
N LYS A 238 -22.07 15.58 3.10
CA LYS A 238 -22.76 15.39 1.82
C LYS A 238 -22.39 14.06 1.17
N GLN A 239 -21.12 13.65 1.21
CA GLN A 239 -20.66 12.37 0.66
C GLN A 239 -21.27 11.13 1.34
N VAL A 240 -21.67 11.23 2.61
CA VAL A 240 -22.36 10.15 3.33
C VAL A 240 -23.89 10.24 3.27
N GLY A 241 -24.42 11.14 2.44
CA GLY A 241 -25.85 11.29 2.17
C GLY A 241 -26.62 12.11 3.19
N GLU A 242 -25.96 13.01 3.93
CA GLU A 242 -26.66 14.03 4.73
C GLU A 242 -26.85 15.31 3.94
N GLU A 243 -28.11 15.75 3.83
CA GLU A 243 -28.43 17.10 3.38
C GLU A 243 -27.99 18.08 4.47
N VAL A 244 -26.92 18.81 4.18
CA VAL A 244 -26.48 19.91 5.05
C VAL A 244 -27.44 21.07 4.82
N GLU A 245 -28.40 21.28 5.74
CA GLU A 245 -29.17 22.53 5.77
C GLU A 245 -28.20 23.69 6.05
N GLU A 246 -28.06 24.59 5.09
CA GLU A 246 -27.38 25.87 5.30
C GLU A 246 -28.17 26.68 6.32
N VAL A 247 -27.75 26.66 7.58
CA VAL A 247 -28.30 27.57 8.59
C VAL A 247 -27.87 28.98 8.19
N PRO A 248 -28.80 29.89 7.83
CA PRO A 248 -28.45 31.24 7.40
C PRO A 248 -27.70 31.94 8.54
N ALA A 249 -26.60 32.62 8.19
CA ALA A 249 -25.79 33.38 9.13
C ALA A 249 -26.65 34.49 9.76
N GLY A 250 -27.21 34.24 10.95
CA GLY A 250 -28.04 35.23 11.65
C GLY A 250 -28.87 34.75 12.83
N ARG A 251 -29.17 33.46 13.00
CA ARG A 251 -30.00 33.00 14.14
C ARG A 251 -29.16 32.35 15.23
N ARG A 252 -28.73 33.17 16.21
CA ARG A 252 -28.41 32.67 17.56
C ARG A 252 -29.69 32.04 18.15
N LYS A 253 -29.64 30.77 18.55
CA LYS A 253 -30.70 30.16 19.37
C LYS A 253 -30.76 30.93 20.70
N GLY A 254 -31.84 31.69 20.95
CA GLY A 254 -32.05 32.32 22.26
C GLY A 254 -32.92 33.58 22.34
N GLN A 255 -33.31 34.21 21.24
CA GLN A 255 -34.27 35.33 21.31
C GLN A 255 -35.67 34.87 20.90
N LEU A 256 -36.52 34.63 21.90
CA LEU A 256 -37.97 34.59 21.73
C LEU A 256 -38.43 35.99 21.30
N SER A 257 -39.10 36.10 20.16
CA SER A 257 -39.76 37.34 19.75
C SER A 257 -40.92 37.62 20.72
N MET A 258 -40.77 38.68 21.53
CA MET A 258 -41.85 39.29 22.30
C MET A 258 -42.77 40.08 21.34
N GLU A 259 -43.49 39.39 20.47
CA GLU A 259 -44.58 39.96 19.67
C GLU A 259 -45.81 39.03 19.73
N LYS A 260 -46.15 38.63 20.96
CA LYS A 260 -47.48 38.11 21.32
C LYS A 260 -47.84 38.62 22.71
N TYR A 261 -48.12 39.91 22.79
CA TYR A 261 -49.04 40.51 23.76
C TYR A 261 -49.82 41.60 23.05
#